data_AF-A0A8T3M2Q8-F1
#
_entry.id   AF-A0A8T3M2Q8-F1
#
_cell.length_a   1.000
_cell.length_b   1.000
_cell.length_c   1.000
_cell.angle_alpha   90.00
_cell.angle_beta   90.00
_cell.angle_gamma   90.00
#
_symmetry.space_group_name_H-M   'P 1'
#
loop_
_entity.id
_entity.type
_entity.pdbx_description
1 polymer ?
#
loop_
_entity_poly.entity_id
_entity_poly.type
_entity_poly.pdbx_seq_one_letter_code
_entity_poly.pdbx_strand_id
1 'polypeptide(L)'
;MQRERLRTLTDRWRARHDAQRSDHRPAADPARETLAARAFPYASMEPAAYVAEHGTDMIAFTYDDVRYADPELDAWLHEVGHLLRLRR
;
A
#
# COMPACT_ATOMS: atom_id res chain seq x y z
N MET A 1 8.47 22.72 -2.36
CA MET A 1 7.04 22.76 -1.97
C MET A 1 6.29 21.44 -2.17
N GLN A 2 6.44 20.67 -3.27
CA GLN A 2 5.78 19.35 -3.41
C GLN A 2 6.27 18.30 -2.38
N ARG A 3 7.57 18.28 -2.07
CA ARG A 3 8.19 17.32 -1.13
C ARG A 3 7.72 17.41 0.33
N GLU A 4 7.37 18.61 0.81
CA GLU A 4 6.90 18.81 2.20
C GLU A 4 5.44 18.39 2.36
N ARG A 5 4.60 18.67 1.37
CA ARG A 5 3.22 18.18 1.32
C ARG A 5 3.17 16.65 1.32
N LEU A 6 4.09 16.01 0.58
CA LEU A 6 4.24 14.55 0.53
C LEU A 6 4.67 13.98 1.89
N ARG A 7 5.70 14.52 2.56
CA ARG A 7 6.08 14.05 3.91
C ARG A 7 4.94 14.13 4.91
N THR A 8 4.10 15.16 4.83
CA THR A 8 3.00 15.34 5.78
C THR A 8 1.88 14.32 5.55
N LEU A 9 1.63 13.93 4.29
CA LEU A 9 0.72 12.85 3.94
C LEU A 9 1.26 11.50 4.42
N THR A 10 2.54 11.22 4.14
CA THR A 10 3.23 10.01 4.60
C THR A 10 3.25 9.89 6.13
N ASP A 11 3.47 10.99 6.86
CA ASP A 11 3.57 10.97 8.33
C ASP A 11 2.20 10.77 9.02
N ARG A 12 1.13 11.39 8.51
CA ARG A 12 -0.24 11.16 9.02
C ARG A 12 -0.69 9.73 8.79
N TRP A 13 -0.29 9.17 7.65
CA TRP A 13 -0.62 7.83 7.26
C TRP A 13 0.18 6.80 8.09
N ARG A 14 1.49 7.02 8.28
CA ARG A 14 2.37 6.23 9.14
C ARG A 14 1.87 6.13 10.59
N ALA A 15 1.38 7.24 11.16
CA ALA A 15 0.82 7.27 12.51
C ALA A 15 -0.45 6.42 12.68
N ARG A 16 -1.28 6.31 11.63
CA ARG A 16 -2.48 5.46 11.63
C ARG A 16 -2.12 3.98 11.49
N HIS A 17 -1.06 3.67 10.76
CA HIS A 17 -0.60 2.31 10.50
C HIS A 17 0.19 1.69 11.67
N ASP A 18 0.99 2.48 12.39
CA ASP A 18 1.72 1.98 13.58
C ASP A 18 0.80 1.43 14.68
N ALA A 19 -0.48 1.84 14.70
CA ALA A 19 -1.50 1.32 15.61
C ALA A 19 -2.00 -0.10 15.23
N GLN A 20 -1.74 -0.59 14.02
CA GLN A 20 -2.33 -1.82 13.47
C GLN A 20 -1.35 -3.02 13.46
N ARG A 21 -0.37 -3.00 14.37
CA ARG A 21 0.85 -3.83 14.35
C ARG A 21 0.73 -5.27 14.88
N SER A 22 -0.46 -5.87 14.82
CA SER A 22 -0.67 -7.30 15.15
C SER A 22 -0.95 -8.10 13.89
N ASP A 23 0.05 -8.15 13.02
CA ASP A 23 -0.12 -8.67 11.67
C ASP A 23 0.49 -10.06 11.53
N HIS A 24 -0.36 -11.05 11.29
CA HIS A 24 0.01 -12.47 11.12
C HIS A 24 0.30 -12.83 9.66
N ARG A 25 0.31 -11.84 8.75
CA ARG A 25 0.62 -12.05 7.33
C ARG A 25 2.03 -12.66 7.16
N PRO A 26 2.19 -13.69 6.30
CA PRO A 26 3.51 -14.19 5.96
C PRO A 26 4.34 -13.10 5.27
N ALA A 27 5.65 -13.12 5.47
CA ALA A 27 6.56 -12.20 4.78
C ALA A 27 6.49 -12.42 3.27
N ALA A 28 6.52 -11.32 2.51
CA ALA A 28 6.60 -11.37 1.06
C ALA A 28 7.95 -11.95 0.61
N ASP A 29 7.94 -12.68 -0.51
CA ASP A 29 9.17 -13.08 -1.19
C ASP A 29 9.94 -11.82 -1.67
N PRO A 30 11.27 -11.74 -1.50
CA PRO A 30 12.07 -10.60 -1.97
C PRO A 30 11.88 -10.24 -3.45
N ALA A 31 11.64 -11.22 -4.32
CA ALA A 31 11.36 -11.00 -5.74
C ALA A 31 10.00 -10.32 -5.94
N ARG A 32 8.99 -10.74 -5.16
CA ARG A 32 7.67 -10.10 -5.14
C ARG A 32 7.76 -8.67 -4.64
N GLU A 33 8.53 -8.44 -3.57
CA GLU A 33 8.74 -7.09 -3.03
C GLU A 33 9.43 -6.18 -4.05
N THR A 34 10.49 -6.65 -4.72
CA THR A 34 11.17 -5.90 -5.77
C THR A 34 10.22 -5.55 -6.92
N LEU A 35 9.35 -6.49 -7.31
CA LEU A 35 8.35 -6.25 -8.35
C LEU A 35 7.31 -5.22 -7.90
N ALA A 36 6.78 -5.35 -6.68
CA ALA A 36 5.79 -4.45 -6.12
C ALA A 36 6.34 -3.02 -5.99
N ALA A 37 7.56 -2.85 -5.46
CA ALA A 37 8.22 -1.55 -5.35
C ALA A 37 8.41 -0.84 -6.71
N ARG A 38 8.52 -1.60 -7.80
CA ARG A 38 8.64 -1.05 -9.16
C ARG A 38 7.30 -0.82 -9.85
N ALA A 39 6.32 -1.67 -9.58
CA ALA A 39 5.03 -1.65 -10.25
C ALA A 39 4.08 -0.61 -9.64
N PHE A 40 4.21 -0.32 -8.34
CA PHE A 40 3.27 0.53 -7.63
C PHE A 40 3.82 1.94 -7.38
N PRO A 41 3.01 2.98 -7.62
CA PRO A 41 3.42 4.37 -7.41
C PRO A 41 3.32 4.79 -5.93
N TYR A 42 3.65 3.90 -4.98
CA TYR A 42 3.43 4.10 -3.53
C TYR A 42 4.11 5.36 -2.96
N ALA A 43 5.22 5.79 -3.55
CA ALA A 43 5.94 6.99 -3.17
C ALA A 43 5.37 8.31 -3.77
N SER A 44 4.39 8.22 -4.68
CA SER A 44 3.92 9.37 -5.48
C SER A 44 2.40 9.49 -5.60
N MET A 45 1.65 8.47 -5.19
CA MET A 45 0.20 8.41 -5.32
C MET A 45 -0.44 7.79 -4.08
N GLU A 46 -1.55 8.37 -3.64
CA GLU A 46 -2.34 7.85 -2.53
C GLU A 46 -3.10 6.57 -2.92
N PRO A 47 -3.26 5.59 -2.01
CA PRO A 47 -4.00 4.35 -2.27
C PRO A 47 -5.39 4.57 -2.87
N ALA A 48 -6.14 5.54 -2.34
CA ALA A 48 -7.50 5.83 -2.79
C ALA A 48 -7.55 6.38 -4.22
N ALA A 49 -6.56 7.19 -4.60
CA ALA A 49 -6.44 7.69 -5.98
C ALA A 49 -6.10 6.54 -6.93
N TYR A 50 -5.16 5.68 -6.55
CA TYR A 50 -4.80 4.50 -7.32
C TYR A 50 -5.98 3.56 -7.55
N VAL A 51 -6.76 3.27 -6.51
CA VAL A 51 -7.95 2.40 -6.61
C VAL A 51 -9.07 3.07 -7.41
N ALA A 52 -9.19 4.40 -7.38
CA ALA A 52 -10.12 5.11 -8.25
C ALA A 52 -9.75 4.99 -9.73
N GLU A 53 -8.45 5.03 -10.06
CA GLU A 53 -7.95 5.00 -11.44
C GLU A 53 -7.85 3.57 -12.00
N HIS A 54 -7.38 2.62 -11.20
CA HIS A 54 -7.01 1.26 -11.65
C HIS A 54 -7.81 0.14 -10.98
N GLY A 55 -8.69 0.45 -10.04
CA GLY A 55 -9.28 -0.55 -9.15
C GLY A 55 -10.10 -1.64 -9.83
N THR A 56 -10.73 -1.34 -10.97
CA THR A 56 -11.49 -2.31 -11.75
C THR A 56 -10.62 -3.47 -12.25
N ASP A 57 -9.40 -3.16 -12.71
CA ASP A 57 -8.45 -4.17 -13.23
C ASP A 57 -7.72 -4.89 -12.10
N MET A 58 -7.66 -4.29 -10.92
CA MET A 58 -6.88 -4.77 -9.78
C MET A 58 -7.69 -5.60 -8.77
N ILE A 59 -9.02 -5.71 -8.93
CA ILE A 59 -9.91 -6.33 -7.94
C ILE A 59 -9.64 -7.82 -7.67
N ALA A 60 -8.97 -8.51 -8.61
CA ALA A 60 -8.61 -9.92 -8.48
C ALA A 60 -7.27 -10.16 -7.78
N PHE A 61 -6.48 -9.11 -7.51
CA PHE A 61 -5.15 -9.25 -6.95
C PHE A 61 -5.15 -9.08 -5.43
N THR A 62 -4.48 -10.01 -4.73
CA THR A 62 -4.30 -9.95 -3.28
C THR A 62 -2.87 -9.51 -2.94
N TYR A 63 -2.64 -8.21 -3.04
CA TYR A 63 -1.34 -7.64 -2.67
C TYR A 63 -1.15 -7.51 -1.18
N ASP A 64 -2.23 -7.51 -0.42
CA ASP A 64 -2.27 -7.30 1.02
C ASP A 64 -2.25 -8.58 1.85
N ASP A 65 -2.20 -9.77 1.23
CA ASP A 65 -2.11 -11.07 1.94
C ASP A 65 -0.73 -11.33 2.57
N VAL A 66 0.29 -10.57 2.15
CA VAL A 66 1.68 -10.72 2.59
C VAL A 66 2.19 -9.42 3.18
N ARG A 67 3.22 -9.53 4.04
CA ARG A 67 3.90 -8.39 4.64
C ARG A 67 5.19 -8.06 3.89
N TYR A 68 5.33 -6.83 3.41
CA TYR A 68 6.56 -6.37 2.74
C TYR A 68 7.57 -5.80 3.76
N ALA A 69 8.86 -5.86 3.44
CA ALA A 69 9.91 -5.36 4.33
C ALA A 69 9.97 -3.82 4.34
N ASP A 70 9.74 -3.17 3.19
CA ASP A 70 9.49 -1.72 3.13
C ASP A 70 8.15 -1.38 3.82
N PRO A 71 8.18 -0.68 4.97
CA PRO A 71 6.97 -0.38 5.72
C PRO A 71 6.07 0.65 5.04
N GLU A 72 6.55 1.44 4.07
CA GLU A 72 5.68 2.35 3.31
C GLU A 72 4.95 1.59 2.21
N LEU A 73 5.66 0.68 1.53
CA LEU A 73 5.08 -0.18 0.51
C LEU A 73 4.05 -1.17 1.08
N ASP A 74 4.41 -1.87 2.17
CA ASP A 74 3.53 -2.85 2.83
C ASP A 74 2.16 -2.25 3.13
N ALA A 75 2.25 -1.05 3.65
CA ALA A 75 1.18 -0.38 4.29
C ALA A 75 0.28 0.29 3.21
N TRP A 76 0.89 0.85 2.15
CA TRP A 76 0.18 1.29 0.95
C TRP A 76 -0.60 0.14 0.29
N LEU A 77 0.03 -1.02 0.12
CA LEU A 77 -0.61 -2.20 -0.49
C LEU A 77 -1.73 -2.77 0.37
N HIS A 78 -1.55 -2.75 1.70
CA HIS A 78 -2.60 -3.14 2.63
C HIS A 78 -3.85 -2.26 2.50
N GLU A 79 -3.68 -0.94 2.39
CA GLU A 79 -4.80 -0.02 2.19
C GLU A 79 -5.46 -0.19 0.81
N VAL A 80 -4.67 -0.37 -0.25
CA VAL A 80 -5.20 -0.67 -1.59
C VAL A 80 -6.05 -1.94 -1.55
N GLY A 81 -5.55 -3.04 -0.95
CA GLY A 81 -6.30 -4.29 -0.81
C GLY A 81 -7.59 -4.12 -0.01
N HIS A 82 -7.56 -3.36 1.08
CA HIS A 82 -8.75 -3.03 1.85
C HIS A 82 -9.79 -2.28 1.01
N LEU A 83 -9.39 -1.22 0.30
CA LEU A 83 -10.27 -0.41 -0.54
C LEU A 83 -10.87 -1.20 -1.71
N LEU A 84 -10.10 -2.11 -2.32
CA LEU A 84 -10.59 -2.97 -3.39
C LEU A 84 -11.68 -3.93 -2.89
N ARG A 85 -11.52 -4.51 -1.69
CA ARG A 85 -12.55 -5.39 -1.09
C ARG A 85 -13.83 -4.65 -0.73
N LEU A 86 -13.77 -3.39 -0.33
CA LEU A 86 -14.96 -2.58 -0.09
C LEU A 86 -15.77 -2.28 -1.35
N ARG A 87 -15.18 -2.46 -2.54
CA ARG A 87 -15.83 -2.23 -3.85
C ARG A 87 -16.39 -3.49 -4.50
N ARG A 88 -16.14 -4.68 -3.92
CA ARG A 88 -16.64 -5.97 -4.39
C ARG A 88 -18.03 -6.25 -3.83
#